data_AF-A0A6B3GNS7-F1
#
_entry.id   AF-A0A6B3GNS7-F1
#
_cell.length_a   1.000
_cell.length_b   1.000
_cell.length_c   1.000
_cell.angle_alpha   90.00
_cell.angle_beta   90.00
_cell.angle_gamma   90.00
#
_symmetry.space_group_name_H-M   'P 1'
#
loop_
_entity.id
_entity.type
_entity.pdbx_description
1 polymer ?
#
loop_
_entity_poly.entity_id
_entity_poly.type
_entity_poly.pdbx_seq_one_letter_code
_entity_poly.pdbx_strand_id
1 'polypeptide(L)'
;PLGTFRRVWDALADSVWGGLHELKSSRVVIVWPDARPVAGAEGDFRTALSILRDVAASLAEARGTSGRPTQVSVYVAPAPSGEEAAPAKG
;
A
#
# COMPACT_ATOMS: atom_id res chain seq x y z
N PRO A 1 18.83 -16.38 4.47
CA PRO A 1 18.09 -16.58 5.74
C PRO A 1 16.66 -16.02 5.65
N LEU A 2 15.65 -16.87 5.80
CA LEU A 2 14.22 -16.51 5.68
C LEU A 2 13.76 -15.47 6.74
N GLY A 3 14.48 -15.35 7.86
CA GLY A 3 14.13 -14.44 8.96
C GLY A 3 14.40 -12.94 8.72
N THR A 4 15.18 -12.57 7.70
CA THR A 4 15.46 -11.14 7.40
C THR A 4 14.32 -10.52 6.59
N PHE A 5 13.79 -11.24 5.61
CA PHE A 5 12.70 -10.76 4.76
C PHE A 5 11.40 -10.53 5.55
N ARG A 6 11.09 -11.41 6.51
CA ARG A 6 9.93 -11.24 7.39
C ARG A 6 9.99 -9.93 8.19
N ARG A 7 11.17 -9.58 8.74
CA ARG A 7 11.34 -8.33 9.50
C ARG A 7 11.16 -7.08 8.64
N VAL A 8 11.54 -7.13 7.36
CA VAL A 8 11.35 -5.98 6.44
C VAL A 8 9.87 -5.73 6.21
N TRP A 9 9.09 -6.79 5.99
CA TRP A 9 7.65 -6.70 5.81
C TRP A 9 6.91 -6.27 7.08
N ASP A 10 7.32 -6.77 8.25
CA ASP A 10 6.78 -6.33 9.55
C ASP A 10 7.07 -4.84 9.78
N ALA A 11 8.33 -4.40 9.54
CA ALA A 11 8.71 -2.99 9.69
C ALA A 11 7.97 -2.06 8.71
N LEU A 12 7.70 -2.53 7.49
CA LEU A 12 6.86 -1.80 6.53
C LEU A 12 5.44 -1.65 7.08
N ALA A 13 4.82 -2.73 7.57
CA ALA A 13 3.48 -2.71 8.13
C ALA A 13 3.38 -1.70 9.29
N ASP A 14 4.32 -1.75 10.24
CA ASP A 14 4.37 -0.84 11.38
C ASP A 14 4.50 0.62 10.95
N SER A 15 5.37 0.88 9.97
CA SER A 15 5.63 2.24 9.47
C SER A 15 4.40 2.82 8.76
N VAL A 16 3.74 2.02 7.90
CA VAL A 16 2.53 2.45 7.20
C VAL A 16 1.39 2.66 8.20
N TRP A 17 1.20 1.75 9.14
CA TRP A 17 0.16 1.88 10.16
C TRP A 17 0.34 3.15 10.99
N GLY A 18 1.55 3.36 11.53
CA GLY A 18 1.87 4.53 12.35
C GLY A 18 1.69 5.83 11.59
N GLY A 19 2.26 5.93 10.39
CA GLY A 19 2.13 7.12 9.55
C GLY A 19 0.68 7.46 9.20
N LEU A 20 -0.13 6.45 8.85
CA LEU A 20 -1.55 6.67 8.55
C LEU A 20 -2.37 7.05 9.78
N HIS A 21 -2.06 6.47 10.95
CA HIS A 21 -2.72 6.83 12.20
C HIS A 21 -2.42 8.28 12.61
N GLU A 22 -1.22 8.77 12.33
CA GLU A 22 -0.78 10.13 12.66
C GLU A 22 -1.39 11.22 11.77
N LEU A 23 -1.84 10.90 10.54
CA LEU A 23 -2.45 11.85 9.60
C LEU A 23 -3.75 12.49 10.11
N LYS A 24 -4.32 12.03 11.23
CA LYS A 24 -5.57 12.51 11.86
C LYS A 24 -6.77 12.63 10.89
N SER A 25 -6.68 11.98 9.75
CA SER A 25 -7.67 12.00 8.67
C SER A 25 -8.55 10.76 8.82
N SER A 26 -9.87 10.92 8.74
CA SER A 26 -10.80 9.78 8.89
C SER A 26 -10.84 8.88 7.67
N ARG A 27 -10.38 9.36 6.51
CA ARG A 27 -10.36 8.65 5.22
C ARG A 27 -9.07 8.95 4.47
N VAL A 28 -8.39 7.91 4.02
CA VAL A 28 -7.14 8.01 3.25
C VAL A 28 -7.21 7.09 2.04
N VAL A 29 -6.71 7.56 0.90
CA VAL A 29 -6.51 6.74 -0.30
C VAL A 29 -5.02 6.65 -0.59
N ILE A 30 -4.49 5.43 -0.64
CA ILE A 30 -3.14 5.16 -1.13
C ILE A 30 -3.24 4.89 -2.63
N VAL A 31 -2.54 5.69 -3.42
CA VAL A 31 -2.44 5.50 -4.87
C VAL A 31 -1.12 4.81 -5.16
N TRP A 32 -1.20 3.58 -5.69
CA TRP A 32 -0.05 2.82 -6.18
C TRP A 32 -0.13 2.74 -7.72
N PRO A 33 0.45 3.72 -8.43
CA PRO A 33 0.22 3.90 -9.87
C PRO A 33 1.02 2.94 -10.76
N ASP A 34 2.11 2.36 -10.26
CA ASP A 34 2.88 1.35 -11.00
C ASP A 34 3.35 0.23 -10.07
N ALA A 35 2.60 -0.87 -10.07
CA ALA A 35 2.94 -2.06 -9.30
C ALA A 35 3.84 -3.05 -10.05
N ARG A 36 4.21 -2.80 -11.31
CA ARG A 36 5.01 -3.74 -12.13
C ARG A 36 6.32 -4.17 -11.48
N PRO A 37 7.13 -3.28 -10.88
CA PRO A 37 8.40 -3.69 -10.29
C PRO A 37 8.22 -4.74 -9.19
N VAL A 38 7.12 -4.66 -8.44
CA VAL A 38 6.81 -5.59 -7.35
C VAL A 38 6.05 -6.83 -7.87
N ALA A 39 5.23 -6.67 -8.93
CA ALA A 39 4.55 -7.79 -9.60
C ALA A 39 5.52 -8.71 -10.36
N GLY A 40 6.64 -8.17 -10.84
CA GLY A 40 7.71 -8.93 -11.48
C GLY A 40 8.61 -9.71 -10.50
N ALA A 41 8.55 -9.39 -9.20
CA ALA A 41 9.21 -10.15 -8.15
C ALA A 41 8.23 -11.23 -7.63
N GLU A 42 8.58 -12.49 -7.85
CA GLU A 42 7.67 -13.61 -7.54
C GLU A 42 7.29 -13.63 -6.05
N GLY A 43 6.00 -13.42 -5.74
CA GLY A 43 5.44 -13.47 -4.39
C GLY A 43 5.35 -12.14 -3.66
N ASP A 44 6.21 -11.16 -3.95
CA ASP A 44 6.29 -9.88 -3.22
C ASP A 44 5.03 -9.02 -3.40
N PHE A 45 4.44 -9.02 -4.61
CA PHE A 45 3.21 -8.27 -4.85
C PHE A 45 2.03 -8.77 -4.01
N ARG A 46 1.89 -10.10 -3.85
CA ARG A 46 0.82 -10.67 -3.01
C ARG A 46 1.07 -10.36 -1.55
N THR A 47 2.32 -10.43 -1.10
CA THR A 47 2.72 -10.06 0.27
C THR A 47 2.40 -8.59 0.55
N ALA A 48 2.80 -7.68 -0.33
CA ALA A 48 2.53 -6.25 -0.20
C ALA A 48 1.02 -5.96 -0.15
N LEU A 49 0.22 -6.59 -1.03
CA LEU A 49 -1.24 -6.45 -0.99
C LEU A 49 -1.85 -6.99 0.31
N SER A 50 -1.36 -8.12 0.83
CA SER A 50 -1.83 -8.67 2.11
C SER A 50 -1.55 -7.70 3.24
N ILE A 51 -0.32 -7.19 3.33
CA ILE A 51 0.08 -6.22 4.36
C ILE A 51 -0.80 -4.97 4.32
N LEU A 52 -1.00 -4.40 3.12
CA LEU A 52 -1.83 -3.20 2.98
C LEU A 52 -3.29 -3.46 3.36
N ARG A 53 -3.82 -4.65 3.06
CA ARG A 53 -5.16 -5.07 3.49
C ARG A 53 -5.25 -5.20 5.01
N ASP A 54 -4.27 -5.82 5.64
CA ASP A 54 -4.23 -6.05 7.09
C ASP A 54 -4.09 -4.72 7.85
N VAL A 55 -3.23 -3.81 7.36
CA VAL A 55 -3.10 -2.46 7.90
C VAL A 55 -4.41 -1.68 7.76
N ALA A 56 -5.06 -1.72 6.60
CA ALA A 56 -6.34 -1.05 6.39
C ALA A 56 -7.45 -1.59 7.31
N ALA A 57 -7.52 -2.91 7.51
CA ALA A 57 -8.46 -3.54 8.43
C ALA A 57 -8.19 -3.10 9.88
N SER A 58 -6.94 -3.15 10.32
CA SER A 58 -6.54 -2.73 11.66
C SER A 58 -6.87 -1.26 11.94
N LEU A 59 -6.59 -0.37 10.98
CA LEU A 59 -6.91 1.06 11.11
C LEU A 59 -8.41 1.36 11.13
N ALA A 60 -9.24 0.50 10.53
CA ALA A 60 -10.69 0.65 10.60
C ALA A 60 -11.28 0.27 11.97
N GLU A 61 -10.53 -0.45 12.81
CA GLU A 61 -10.98 -0.87 14.13
C GLU A 61 -10.76 0.20 15.20
N ALA A 62 -11.85 0.65 15.82
CA ALA A 62 -11.79 1.67 16.89
C ALA A 62 -11.00 1.20 18.13
N ARG A 63 -10.97 -0.11 18.41
CA ARG A 63 -10.22 -0.68 19.54
C ARG A 63 -8.71 -0.57 19.34
N GLY A 64 -8.22 -0.74 18.12
CA GLY A 64 -6.79 -0.66 17.78
C GLY A 64 -6.28 0.77 17.58
N THR A 65 -7.17 1.75 17.39
CA THR A 65 -6.81 3.13 17.00
C THR A 65 -7.13 4.19 18.07
N SER A 66 -7.20 3.80 19.34
CA SER A 66 -7.55 4.70 20.45
C SER A 66 -8.85 5.51 20.19
N GLY A 67 -9.84 4.89 19.54
CA GLY A 67 -11.11 5.52 19.19
C GLY A 67 -11.09 6.40 17.93
N ARG A 68 -10.00 6.39 17.15
CA ARG A 68 -9.86 7.16 15.90
C ARG A 68 -9.68 6.23 14.69
N PRO A 69 -10.73 5.51 14.28
CA PRO A 69 -10.65 4.65 13.12
C PRO A 69 -10.38 5.49 11.86
N THR A 70 -9.52 4.97 10.99
CA THR A 70 -9.17 5.54 9.68
C THR A 70 -9.57 4.55 8.60
N GLN A 71 -10.48 4.96 7.72
CA GLN A 71 -10.82 4.16 6.55
C GLN A 71 -9.73 4.35 5.49
N VAL A 72 -9.06 3.26 5.13
CA VAL A 72 -8.01 3.26 4.12
C VAL A 72 -8.48 2.47 2.90
N SER A 73 -8.31 3.06 1.72
CA SER A 73 -8.51 2.36 0.44
C SER A 73 -7.21 2.40 -0.35
N VAL A 74 -6.88 1.30 -1.03
CA VAL A 74 -5.70 1.22 -1.88
C VAL A 74 -6.15 1.11 -3.32
N TYR A 75 -5.78 2.11 -4.12
CA TYR A 75 -5.96 2.09 -5.56
C TYR A 75 -4.68 1.62 -6.20
N VAL A 76 -4.74 0.42 -6.80
CA VAL A 76 -3.63 -0.13 -7.58
C VAL A 76 -3.96 0.05 -9.04
N ALA A 77 -3.24 0.94 -9.71
CA ALA A 77 -3.42 1.10 -11.14
C ALA A 77 -2.74 -0.07 -11.87
N PRO A 78 -3.39 -0.66 -12.89
CA PRO A 78 -2.64 -1.41 -13.88
C PRO A 78 -1.63 -0.45 -14.51
N ALA A 79 -0.45 -0.96 -14.84
CA ALA A 79 0.52 -0.15 -15.53
C ALA A 79 -0.09 0.48 -16.78
N PRO A 80 0.27 1.74 -17.10
CA PRO A 80 -0.09 2.29 -18.39
C PRO A 80 0.44 1.31 -19.45
N SER A 81 -0.48 0.76 -20.24
CA SER A 81 -0.14 0.21 -21.54
C SER A 81 0.65 1.31 -22.24
N GLY A 82 1.84 1.01 -22.75
CA GLY A 82 2.75 2.01 -23.31
C GLY A 82 2.18 2.70 -24.55
N GLU A 83 1.22 3.57 -24.35
CA GLU A 83 0.63 4.48 -25.33
C GLU A 83 0.71 5.89 -24.75
N GLU A 84 1.91 6.27 -24.32
CA GLU A 84 2.25 7.67 -24.22
C GLU A 84 2.34 8.19 -25.65
N ALA A 85 1.29 8.90 -26.05
CA ALA A 85 1.06 9.45 -27.36
C ALA A 85 2.34 10.08 -27.94
N ALA A 86 2.75 9.59 -29.10
CA ALA A 86 3.80 10.22 -29.88
C ALA A 86 3.49 11.71 -30.07
N PRO A 87 4.46 12.62 -29.86
CA PRO A 87 4.22 14.02 -30.18
C PRO A 87 4.03 14.12 -31.69
N ALA A 88 2.86 14.61 -32.11
CA ALA A 88 2.58 14.98 -33.48
C ALA A 88 3.64 16.00 -33.91
N LYS A 89 4.54 15.58 -34.81
CA LYS A 89 5.45 16.51 -35.47
C LYS A 89 4.63 17.34 -36.46
N GLY A 90 4.52 18.63 -36.18
CA GLY A 90 4.22 19.66 -37.18
C GLY A 90 5.45 19.99 -38.02
#